data_AF-A0A1R2CIK8-F1
#
_entry.id   AF-A0A1R2CIK8-F1
#
_cell.length_a   1.000
_cell.length_b   1.000
_cell.length_c   1.000
_cell.angle_alpha   90.00
_cell.angle_beta   90.00
_cell.angle_gamma   90.00
#
_symmetry.space_group_name_H-M   'P 1'
#
loop_
_entity.id
_entity.type
_entity.pdbx_description
1 polymer ?
#
loop_
_entity_poly.entity_id
_entity_poly.type
_entity_poly.pdbx_seq_one_letter_code
_entity_poly.pdbx_strand_id
1 'polypeptide(L)'
;MENGLRKLLEAVEKAMASAETLKKVTAGNDFGTYSLAMDGYVKSLENMHSYAITSPQEVNELEVPIELLDMVSAGRRTDDYNLKVKESLESSLNKVKDTADAYAMMDKELENKYMIN
;
A
#
# COMPACT_ATOMS: atom_id res chain seq x y z
N MET A 1 3.79 20.18 9.24
CA MET A 1 3.77 19.49 7.93
C MET A 1 2.33 19.42 7.49
N GLU A 2 2.03 19.95 6.31
CA GLU A 2 0.70 19.87 5.72
C GLU A 2 0.47 18.43 5.21
N ASN A 3 -0.64 17.80 5.60
CA ASN A 3 -0.88 16.37 5.41
C ASN A 3 -1.02 16.03 3.91
N GLY A 4 -0.05 15.32 3.32
CA GLY A 4 -0.04 14.95 1.89
C GLY A 4 -1.30 14.21 1.44
N LEU A 5 -1.90 13.41 2.33
CA LEU A 5 -3.17 12.72 2.07
C LEU A 5 -4.34 13.69 1.89
N ARG A 6 -4.36 14.80 2.64
CA ARG A 6 -5.39 15.84 2.50
C ARG A 6 -5.27 16.55 1.15
N LYS A 7 -4.04 16.87 0.72
CA LYS A 7 -3.79 17.47 -0.61
C LYS A 7 -4.16 16.52 -1.74
N LEU A 8 -3.91 15.22 -1.58
CA LEU A 8 -4.34 14.20 -2.53
C LEU A 8 -5.87 14.12 -2.62
N LEU A 9 -6.58 14.11 -1.48
CA LEU A 9 -8.05 14.11 -1.45
C LEU A 9 -8.63 15.37 -2.15
N GLU A 10 -8.09 16.55 -1.84
CA GLU A 10 -8.51 17.80 -2.51
C GLU A 10 -8.21 17.79 -4.03
N ALA A 11 -7.11 17.16 -4.45
CA ALA A 11 -6.77 17.00 -5.86
C ALA A 11 -7.72 16.02 -6.59
N VAL A 12 -8.11 14.93 -5.92
CA VAL A 12 -9.12 13.97 -6.42
C VAL A 12 -10.48 14.65 -6.60
N GLU A 13 -10.93 15.44 -5.63
CA GLU A 13 -12.18 16.20 -5.74
C GLU A 13 -12.19 17.17 -6.93
N LYS A 14 -11.09 17.88 -7.14
CA LYS A 14 -10.91 18.77 -8.30
C LYS A 14 -10.92 18.00 -9.62
N ALA A 15 -10.28 16.82 -9.67
CA ALA A 15 -10.28 15.98 -10.86
C ALA A 15 -11.68 15.45 -11.20
N MET A 16 -12.47 15.06 -10.19
CA MET A 16 -13.87 14.67 -10.39
C MET A 16 -14.73 15.83 -10.90
N ALA A 17 -14.55 17.04 -10.35
CA ALA A 17 -15.27 18.23 -10.80
C ALA A 17 -14.94 18.63 -12.25
N SER A 18 -13.66 18.52 -12.64
CA SER A 18 -13.21 18.74 -14.02
C SER A 18 -13.75 17.67 -14.98
N ALA A 19 -13.79 16.40 -14.57
CA ALA A 19 -14.39 15.32 -15.35
C ALA A 19 -15.90 15.55 -15.60
N GLU A 20 -16.63 15.98 -14.57
CA GLU A 20 -18.07 16.27 -14.70
C GLU A 20 -18.32 17.49 -15.60
N THR A 21 -17.45 18.49 -15.55
CA THR A 21 -17.48 19.64 -16.48
C THR A 21 -17.26 19.18 -17.93
N LEU A 22 -16.23 18.37 -18.17
CA LEU A 22 -15.93 17.82 -19.50
C LEU A 22 -17.11 17.00 -20.05
N LYS A 23 -17.73 16.17 -19.20
CA LYS A 23 -18.91 15.39 -19.56
C LYS A 23 -20.08 16.26 -19.99
N LYS A 24 -20.38 17.33 -19.25
CA LYS A 24 -21.46 18.28 -19.56
C LYS A 24 -21.21 19.01 -20.89
N VAL A 25 -19.98 19.49 -21.09
CA VAL A 25 -19.59 20.19 -22.33
C VAL A 25 -19.66 19.27 -23.55
N THR A 26 -19.20 18.03 -23.40
CA THR A 26 -19.29 16.99 -24.45
C THR A 26 -20.75 16.68 -24.80
N ALA A 27 -21.62 16.53 -23.79
CA ALA A 27 -23.05 16.28 -24.00
C ALA A 27 -23.77 17.48 -24.65
N GLY A 28 -23.30 18.70 -24.43
CA GLY A 28 -23.84 19.93 -25.02
C GLY A 28 -23.35 20.23 -26.44
N ASN A 29 -22.44 19.42 -27.01
CA ASN A 29 -21.79 19.66 -28.31
C ASN A 29 -21.12 21.04 -28.45
N ASP A 30 -20.68 21.64 -27.34
CA ASP A 30 -19.96 22.91 -27.36
C ASP A 30 -18.46 22.66 -27.54
N PHE A 31 -18.06 22.47 -28.80
CA PHE A 31 -16.67 22.19 -29.17
C PHE A 31 -15.70 23.34 -28.84
N GLY A 32 -16.21 24.58 -28.69
CA GLY A 32 -15.39 25.74 -28.33
C GLY A 32 -14.93 25.69 -26.88
N THR A 33 -15.79 25.20 -25.98
CA THR A 33 -15.45 25.03 -24.56
C THR A 33 -14.89 23.64 -24.24
N TYR A 34 -15.03 22.67 -25.14
CA TYR A 34 -14.50 21.30 -25.00
C TYR A 34 -12.98 21.29 -24.79
N SER A 35 -12.22 22.02 -25.62
CA SER A 35 -10.76 22.07 -25.51
C SER A 35 -10.31 22.61 -24.15
N LEU A 36 -10.98 23.64 -23.63
CA LEU A 36 -10.69 24.22 -22.32
C LEU A 36 -11.06 23.27 -21.18
N ALA A 37 -12.18 22.56 -21.29
CA ALA A 37 -12.61 21.56 -20.32
C ALA A 37 -11.64 20.36 -20.29
N MET A 38 -11.14 19.92 -21.44
CA MET A 38 -10.16 18.85 -21.57
C MET A 38 -8.82 19.26 -20.95
N ASP A 39 -8.31 20.45 -21.25
CA ASP A 39 -7.08 20.98 -20.63
C ASP A 39 -7.22 21.08 -19.10
N GLY A 40 -8.38 21.52 -18.62
CA GLY A 40 -8.68 21.56 -17.19
C GLY A 40 -8.68 20.17 -16.55
N TYR A 41 -9.24 19.18 -17.23
CA TYR A 41 -9.24 17.79 -16.76
C TYR A 41 -7.83 17.18 -16.74
N VAL A 42 -7.04 17.36 -17.80
CA VAL A 42 -5.64 16.87 -17.86
C VAL A 42 -4.81 17.47 -16.73
N LYS A 43 -4.86 18.80 -16.52
CA LYS A 43 -4.16 19.47 -15.41
C LYS A 43 -4.59 18.96 -14.03
N SER A 44 -5.86 18.60 -13.88
CA SER A 44 -6.36 18.04 -12.61
C SER A 44 -5.80 16.64 -12.33
N LEU A 45 -5.64 15.81 -13.37
CA LEU A 45 -5.02 14.49 -13.28
C LEU A 45 -3.52 14.57 -12.98
N GLU A 46 -2.80 15.48 -13.62
CA GLU A 46 -1.37 15.72 -13.35
C GLU A 46 -1.14 16.16 -11.91
N ASN A 47 -1.98 17.07 -11.39
CA ASN A 47 -1.92 17.48 -10.00
C ASN A 47 -2.23 16.32 -9.04
N MET A 48 -3.27 15.52 -9.31
CA MET A 48 -3.59 14.33 -8.52
C MET A 48 -2.42 13.35 -8.49
N HIS A 49 -1.79 13.10 -9.64
CA HIS A 49 -0.62 12.24 -9.77
C HIS A 49 0.58 12.75 -8.96
N SER A 50 0.85 14.07 -8.99
CA SER A 50 1.95 14.67 -8.24
C SER A 50 1.84 14.52 -6.72
N TYR A 51 0.61 14.45 -6.19
CA TYR A 51 0.37 14.21 -4.76
C TYR A 51 0.27 12.72 -4.40
N ALA A 52 -0.03 11.86 -5.38
CA ALA A 52 -0.06 10.41 -5.19
C ALA A 52 1.36 9.82 -5.11
N ILE A 53 2.35 10.46 -5.75
CA ILE A 53 3.77 10.09 -5.65
C ILE A 53 4.34 10.73 -4.38
N THR A 54 4.45 9.94 -3.32
CA THR A 54 4.93 10.41 -2.01
C THR A 54 6.46 10.44 -1.86
N SER A 55 7.24 10.05 -2.87
CA SER A 55 8.71 10.13 -2.87
C SER A 55 9.31 9.97 -4.27
N PRO A 56 10.35 10.75 -4.66
CA PRO A 56 11.16 10.51 -5.88
C PRO A 56 12.06 9.27 -5.78
N GLN A 57 12.18 8.67 -4.59
CA GLN A 57 12.92 7.45 -4.33
C GLN A 57 11.91 6.35 -3.99
N GLU A 58 11.97 5.23 -4.70
CA GLU A 58 11.07 4.06 -4.60
C GLU A 58 9.84 4.09 -5.52
N VAL A 59 10.12 4.07 -6.84
CA VAL A 59 9.29 3.33 -7.81
C VAL A 59 9.71 1.84 -7.84
N ASN A 60 10.25 1.33 -6.73
CA ASN A 60 10.21 -0.10 -6.49
C ASN A 60 8.86 -0.34 -5.85
N GLU A 61 7.91 -0.77 -6.68
CA GLU A 61 6.60 -1.32 -6.35
C GLU A 61 6.39 -1.45 -4.84
N LEU A 62 5.77 -0.43 -4.24
CA LEU A 62 5.28 -0.54 -2.88
C LEU A 62 4.13 -1.55 -2.93
N GLU A 63 4.46 -2.83 -2.83
CA GLU A 63 3.50 -3.93 -2.84
C GLU A 63 2.64 -3.81 -1.60
N VAL A 64 1.50 -3.15 -1.75
CA VAL A 64 0.49 -3.08 -0.69
C VAL A 64 -0.18 -4.46 -0.64
N PRO A 65 -0.12 -5.19 0.49
CA PRO A 65 -0.75 -6.50 0.60
C PRO A 65 -2.25 -6.42 0.32
N ILE A 66 -2.80 -7.39 -0.42
CA ILE A 66 -4.23 -7.43 -0.78
C ILE A 66 -5.13 -7.36 0.46
N GLU A 67 -4.75 -8.02 1.56
CA GLU A 67 -5.51 -7.96 2.82
C GLU A 67 -5.57 -6.53 3.40
N LEU A 68 -4.48 -5.76 3.29
CA LEU A 68 -4.46 -4.36 3.73
C LEU A 68 -5.35 -3.48 2.84
N LEU A 69 -5.36 -3.74 1.53
CA LEU A 69 -6.29 -3.09 0.59
C LEU A 69 -7.75 -3.41 0.94
N ASP A 70 -8.08 -4.68 1.17
CA ASP A 70 -9.43 -5.12 1.54
C ASP A 70 -9.91 -4.50 2.85
N MET A 71 -9.00 -4.33 3.82
CA MET A 71 -9.31 -3.66 5.09
C MET A 71 -9.63 -2.18 4.88
N VAL A 72 -8.82 -1.47 4.09
CA VAL A 72 -9.08 -0.06 3.74
C VAL A 72 -10.41 0.08 2.98
N SER A 73 -10.64 -0.75 1.96
CA SER A 73 -11.88 -0.73 1.16
C SER A 73 -13.12 -1.03 1.99
N ALA A 74 -13.01 -1.85 3.04
CA ALA A 74 -14.09 -2.14 3.97
C ALA A 74 -14.23 -1.12 5.11
N GLY A 75 -13.42 -0.05 5.15
CA GLY A 75 -13.40 0.94 6.22
C GLY A 75 -12.92 0.38 7.58
N ARG A 76 -12.20 -0.74 7.57
CA ARG A 76 -11.62 -1.37 8.77
C ARG A 76 -10.31 -0.70 9.13
N ARG A 77 -9.97 -0.70 10.41
CA ARG A 77 -8.69 -0.17 10.91
C ARG A 77 -7.54 -1.06 10.43
N THR A 78 -6.52 -0.46 9.82
CA THR A 78 -5.33 -1.18 9.33
C THR A 78 -4.31 -1.48 10.42
N ASP A 79 -4.42 -0.86 11.60
CA ASP A 79 -3.56 -1.16 12.77
C ASP A 79 -3.61 -2.64 13.16
N ASP A 80 -4.77 -3.28 12.97
CA ASP A 80 -5.00 -4.68 13.28
C ASP A 80 -4.19 -5.61 12.34
N TYR A 81 -3.91 -5.15 11.11
CA TYR A 81 -3.06 -5.89 10.17
C TYR A 81 -1.61 -5.95 10.67
N ASN A 82 -1.06 -4.82 11.11
CA ASN A 82 0.30 -4.76 11.61
C ASN A 82 0.47 -5.59 12.89
N LEU A 83 -0.53 -5.58 13.77
CA LEU A 83 -0.54 -6.43 14.96
C LEU A 83 -0.56 -7.92 14.58
N LYS A 84 -1.44 -8.33 13.66
CA LYS A 84 -1.53 -9.72 13.17
C LYS A 84 -0.23 -10.19 12.54
N VAL A 85 0.41 -9.36 11.70
CA VAL A 85 1.70 -9.69 11.08
C VAL A 85 2.78 -9.87 12.15
N LYS A 86 2.85 -8.98 13.14
CA LYS A 86 3.79 -9.09 14.24
C LYS A 86 3.61 -10.40 15.02
N GLU A 87 2.39 -10.72 15.43
CA GLU A 87 2.08 -11.95 16.17
C GLU A 87 2.41 -13.21 15.36
N SER A 88 2.15 -13.18 14.05
CA SER A 88 2.50 -14.27 13.13
C SER A 88 4.01 -14.48 13.00
N LEU A 89 4.78 -13.38 12.92
CA LEU A 89 6.24 -13.42 12.87
C LEU A 89 6.83 -13.93 14.17
N GLU A 90 6.33 -13.46 15.33
CA GLU A 90 6.77 -13.92 16.65
C GLU A 90 6.48 -15.42 16.84
N SER A 91 5.30 -15.88 16.44
CA SER A 91 4.95 -17.31 16.48
C SER A 91 5.86 -18.16 15.60
N SER A 92 6.14 -17.70 14.38
CA SER A 92 7.02 -18.39 13.44
C SER A 92 8.45 -18.44 13.93
N LEU A 93 8.95 -17.34 14.51
CA LEU A 93 10.27 -17.26 15.12
C LEU A 93 10.43 -18.24 16.28
N ASN A 94 9.42 -18.35 17.16
CA ASN A 94 9.46 -19.30 18.28
C ASN A 94 9.52 -20.74 17.78
N LYS A 95 8.72 -21.11 16.76
CA LYS A 95 8.79 -22.46 16.16
C LYS A 95 10.17 -22.79 15.59
N VAL A 96 10.80 -21.82 14.93
CA VAL A 96 12.16 -22.00 14.39
C VAL A 96 13.17 -22.20 15.51
N LYS A 97 13.06 -21.43 16.61
CA LYS A 97 13.92 -21.59 17.79
C LYS A 97 13.72 -22.96 18.45
N ASP A 98 12.48 -23.36 18.71
CA ASP A 98 12.17 -24.66 19.31
C ASP A 98 12.72 -25.82 18.46
N THR A 99 12.64 -25.68 17.13
CA THR A 99 13.18 -26.66 16.19
C THR A 99 14.72 -26.68 16.23
N ALA A 100 15.36 -25.51 16.25
CA ALA A 100 16.81 -25.41 16.36
C ALA A 100 17.32 -25.98 17.69
N ASP A 101 16.62 -25.71 18.79
CA ASP A 101 16.93 -26.26 20.12
C ASP A 101 16.78 -27.79 20.13
N ALA A 102 15.71 -28.32 19.50
CA ALA A 102 15.53 -29.76 19.35
C ALA A 102 16.67 -30.41 18.54
N TYR A 103 17.12 -29.79 17.45
CA TYR A 103 18.28 -30.26 16.69
C TYR A 103 19.57 -30.20 17.52
N ALA A 104 19.80 -29.12 18.27
CA ALA A 104 20.98 -29.00 19.14
C ALA A 104 21.00 -30.05 20.26
N MET A 105 19.84 -30.39 20.82
CA MET A 105 19.72 -31.50 21.79
C MET A 105 20.02 -32.85 21.14
N MET A 106 19.52 -33.08 19.92
CA MET A 106 19.74 -34.30 19.17
C MET A 106 21.23 -34.47 18.79
N ASP A 107 21.89 -33.40 18.35
CA ASP A 107 23.34 -33.40 18.09
C ASP A 107 24.15 -33.73 19.34
N LYS A 108 23.80 -33.13 20.49
CA LYS A 108 24.47 -33.41 21.76
C LYS A 108 24.24 -34.86 22.23
N GLU A 109 23.07 -35.43 22.01
CA GLU A 109 22.80 -36.84 22.30
C GLU A 109 23.59 -37.77 21.38
N LEU A 110 23.72 -37.42 20.09
CA LEU A 110 24.54 -38.17 19.13
C LEU A 110 26.02 -38.10 19.51
N GLU A 111 26.55 -36.91 19.83
CA GLU A 111 27.90 -36.76 20.35
C GLU A 111 28.13 -37.63 21.60
N ASN A 112 27.25 -37.56 22.61
CA ASN A 112 27.37 -38.39 23.81
C ASN A 112 27.27 -39.91 23.53
N LYS A 113 26.49 -40.34 22.52
CA LYS A 113 26.36 -41.76 22.15
C LYS A 113 27.53 -42.29 21.32
N TYR A 114 28.17 -41.43 20.52
CA TYR A 114 29.23 -41.81 19.59
C TYR A 114 30.64 -41.34 20.01
N MET A 115 30.78 -40.58 21.11
CA MET A 115 32.05 -40.39 21.79
C MET A 115 32.49 -41.69 22.47
N ILE A 116 33.20 -42.51 21.69
CA ILE A 116 34.10 -43.56 22.17
C ILE A 116 35.36 -42.87 22.70
N ASN A 117 35.84 -43.28 23.89
CA ASN A 117 37.08 -42.84 24.58
C ASN A 117 38.21 -42.37 23.65
#